data_AF-A0A7X8ZVI4-F1
#
_entry.id   AF-A0A7X8ZVI4-F1
#
_cell.length_a   1.000
_cell.length_b   1.000
_cell.length_c   1.000
_cell.angle_alpha   90.00
_cell.angle_beta   90.00
_cell.angle_gamma   90.00
#
_symmetry.space_group_name_H-M   'P 1'
#
loop_
_entity.id
_entity.type
_entity.pdbx_description
1 polymer ?
#
loop_
_entity_poly.entity_id
_entity_poly.type
_entity_poly.pdbx_seq_one_letter_code
_entity_poly.pdbx_strand_id
1 'polypeptide(L)' 'MDGSVGFQGEYVLKFKAMLEQVVECEIILEDERLTTSQANKVMLEADISRRKRKQAIDKLAATLILQSYLDRKRP' A
#
# COMPACT_ATOMS: atom_id res chain seq x y z
N MET A 1 10.50 4.18 -15.44
CA MET A 1 9.46 3.14 -15.28
C MET A 1 9.50 2.27 -16.52
N ASP A 2 10.07 1.07 -16.43
CA ASP A 2 10.14 0.06 -17.51
C ASP A 2 9.30 -1.19 -17.19
N GLY A 3 8.52 -1.18 -16.10
CA GLY A 3 7.74 -2.33 -15.65
C GLY A 3 8.54 -3.37 -14.86
N SER A 4 9.85 -3.16 -14.65
CA SER A 4 10.66 -4.07 -13.84
C SER A 4 10.24 -4.06 -12.36
N VAL A 5 10.36 -5.22 -11.74
CA VAL A 5 10.18 -5.39 -10.29
C VAL A 5 11.44 -4.87 -9.62
N GLY A 6 11.33 -3.75 -8.92
CA GLY A 6 12.45 -3.22 -8.12
C GLY A 6 12.75 -4.09 -6.91
N PHE A 7 13.89 -3.85 -6.25
CA PHE A 7 14.33 -4.57 -5.06
C PHE A 7 13.22 -4.76 -4.00
N GLN A 8 12.44 -3.71 -3.69
CA GLN A 8 11.32 -3.83 -2.74
C GLN A 8 10.20 -4.75 -3.23
N GLY A 9 9.92 -4.79 -4.53
CA GLY A 9 8.93 -5.70 -5.09
C GLY A 9 9.32 -7.17 -4.92
N GLU A 10 10.62 -7.49 -5.00
CA GLU A 10 11.10 -8.84 -4.71
C GLU A 10 10.87 -9.25 -3.25
N TYR A 11 11.04 -8.32 -2.29
CA TYR A 11 10.73 -8.59 -0.88
C TYR A 11 9.24 -8.87 -0.69
N VAL A 12 8.37 -8.08 -1.32
CA VAL A 12 6.92 -8.26 -1.21
C VAL A 12 6.51 -9.62 -1.79
N LEU A 13 7.09 -10.04 -2.91
CA LEU A 13 6.84 -11.36 -3.50
C LEU A 13 7.27 -12.51 -2.57
N LYS A 14 8.45 -12.41 -1.96
CA LYS A 14 8.91 -13.40 -0.96
C LYS A 14 7.99 -13.41 0.26
N PHE A 15 7.56 -12.24 0.72
CA PHE A 15 6.65 -12.11 1.86
C PHE A 15 5.28 -12.71 1.56
N LYS A 16 4.74 -12.49 0.36
CA LYS A 16 3.53 -13.16 -0.13
C LYS A 16 3.68 -14.69 -0.05
N ALA A 17 4.76 -15.24 -0.60
CA ALA A 17 4.96 -16.69 -0.60
C ALA A 17 5.01 -17.29 0.82
N MET A 18 5.59 -16.57 1.78
CA MET A 18 5.58 -16.97 3.19
C MET A 18 4.17 -16.88 3.80
N LEU A 19 3.41 -15.83 3.48
CA LEU A 19 2.03 -15.67 3.96
C LEU A 19 1.11 -16.76 3.41
N GLU A 20 1.21 -17.11 2.14
CA GLU A 20 0.39 -18.17 1.50
C GLU A 20 0.54 -19.54 2.19
N GLN A 21 1.64 -19.77 2.91
CA GLN A 21 1.85 -21.00 3.69
C GLN A 21 1.12 -20.99 5.04
N VAL A 22 0.72 -19.81 5.52
CA VAL A 22 0.17 -19.60 6.87
C VAL A 22 -1.30 -19.22 6.83
N VAL A 23 -1.78 -18.58 5.75
CA VAL A 23 -3.17 -18.14 5.62
C VAL A 23 -3.90 -18.93 4.52
N GLU A 24 -5.14 -19.34 4.81
CA GLU A 24 -6.02 -20.03 3.87
C GLU A 24 -6.92 -19.06 3.09
N CYS A 25 -6.40 -17.88 2.75
CA CYS A 25 -7.14 -16.88 1.97
C CYS A 25 -6.35 -16.40 0.75
N GLU A 26 -7.07 -15.93 -0.27
CA GLU A 26 -6.46 -15.41 -1.50
C GLU A 26 -5.62 -14.17 -1.20
N ILE A 27 -4.34 -14.20 -1.61
CA ILE A 27 -3.44 -13.05 -1.47
C ILE A 27 -3.34 -12.29 -2.80
N ILE A 28 -3.94 -11.11 -2.81
CA ILE A 28 -3.95 -10.19 -3.95
C ILE A 28 -2.88 -9.13 -3.74
N LEU A 29 -2.04 -8.93 -4.76
CA LEU A 29 -1.03 -7.87 -4.78
C LEU A 29 -1.62 -6.60 -5.41
N GLU A 30 -1.39 -5.46 -4.75
CA GLU A 30 -1.77 -4.13 -5.24
C GLU A 30 -0.53 -3.28 -5.53
N ASP A 31 -0.57 -2.51 -6.61
CA ASP A 31 0.50 -1.58 -6.97
C ASP A 31 0.33 -0.25 -6.23
N GLU A 32 1.18 0.01 -5.24
CA GLU A 32 1.18 1.23 -4.42
C GLU A 32 1.73 2.50 -5.11
N ARG A 33 2.16 2.43 -6.38
CA ARG A 33 2.80 3.57 -7.07
C ARG A 33 1.96 4.85 -7.11
N LEU A 34 0.64 4.75 -7.03
CA LEU A 34 -0.27 5.90 -7.03
C LEU A 34 -0.65 6.39 -5.61
N THR A 35 -0.52 5.56 -4.58
CA THR A 35 -1.06 5.85 -3.24
C THR A 35 -0.11 6.71 -2.40
N THR A 36 1.20 6.54 -2.56
CA THR A 36 2.20 7.28 -1.76
C THR A 36 2.16 8.80 -2.03
N SER A 37 1.94 9.21 -3.28
CA SER A 37 1.89 10.64 -3.63
C SER A 37 0.61 11.31 -3.13
N GLN A 38 -0.54 10.62 -3.26
CA GLN A 38 -1.83 11.10 -2.77
C GLN A 38 -1.87 11.18 -1.23
N ALA A 39 -1.36 10.16 -0.53
CA ALA A 39 -1.29 10.15 0.93
C ALA A 39 -0.43 11.30 1.48
N ASN A 40 0.72 11.57 0.86
CA ASN A 40 1.59 12.67 1.27
C ASN A 40 0.93 14.04 1.08
N LYS A 41 0.14 14.22 0.01
CA LYS A 41 -0.59 15.46 -0.25
C LYS A 41 -1.67 15.71 0.81
N VAL A 42 -2.50 14.71 1.10
CA VAL A 42 -3.53 14.77 2.16
C VAL A 42 -2.92 15.05 3.54
N MET A 43 -1.77 14.45 3.83
CA MET A 43 -1.06 14.62 5.11
C MET A 43 -0.39 15.99 5.28
N LEU A 44 -0.01 16.65 4.19
CA LEU A 44 0.50 18.03 4.21
C LEU A 44 -0.64 19.02 4.47
N GLU A 45 -1.82 18.77 3.90
CA GLU A 45 -3.02 19.61 4.08
C GLU A 45 -3.60 19.52 5.50
N ALA A 46 -3.36 18.43 6.23
CA ALA A 46 -3.93 18.18 7.56
C ALA A 46 -3.14 18.78 8.76
N ASP A 47 -2.05 19.53 8.52
CA ASP A 47 -1.19 20.21 9.52
C ASP A 47 -0.77 19.37 10.76
N ILE A 48 -0.56 18.07 10.54
CA ILE A 48 -0.21 17.12 11.60
C ILE A 48 1.31 17.14 11.86
N SER A 49 1.74 17.17 13.13
CA SER A 49 3.18 17.10 13.47
C SER A 49 3.85 15.84 12.90
N ARG A 50 5.10 15.95 12.42
CA ARG A 50 5.83 14.87 11.70
C ARG A 50 5.79 13.51 12.41
N ARG A 51 5.86 13.50 13.74
CA ARG A 51 5.82 12.27 14.56
C ARG A 51 4.45 11.58 14.53
N LYS A 52 3.37 12.35 14.63
CA LYS A 52 2.00 11.82 14.49
C LYS A 52 1.69 11.43 13.04
N ARG A 53 2.29 12.13 12.08
CA ARG A 53 2.21 11.84 10.64
C ARG A 53 2.66 10.41 10.34
N LYS A 54 3.83 9.98 10.82
CA LYS A 54 4.34 8.61 10.53
C LYS A 54 3.37 7.50 10.97
N GLN A 55 2.83 7.57 12.18
CA GLN A 55 1.86 6.58 12.67
C GLN A 55 0.51 6.64 11.94
N ALA A 56 0.07 7.84 11.56
CA ALA A 56 -1.16 8.01 10.78
C ALA A 56 -0.99 7.55 9.33
N ILE A 57 0.22 7.70 8.75
CA ILE A 57 0.54 7.34 7.37
C ILE A 57 0.36 5.84 7.15
N ASP A 58 0.82 4.99 8.07
CA ASP A 58 0.70 3.55 7.90
C ASP A 58 -0.78 3.10 7.84
N LYS A 59 -1.62 3.68 8.71
CA LYS A 59 -3.07 3.41 8.70
C LYS A 59 -3.75 3.98 7.45
N LEU A 60 -3.38 5.19 7.05
CA LEU A 60 -3.94 5.82 5.85
C LEU A 60 -3.54 5.05 4.60
N ALA A 61 -2.28 4.61 4.49
CA ALA A 61 -1.79 3.79 3.39
C ALA A 61 -2.58 2.49 3.27
N ALA A 62 -2.76 1.76 4.38
CA ALA A 62 -3.60 0.55 4.39
C ALA A 62 -5.04 0.82 3.91
N THR A 63 -5.63 1.94 4.33
CA THR A 63 -6.98 2.35 3.91
C THR A 63 -7.03 2.67 2.41
N LEU A 64 -6.02 3.41 1.90
CA LEU A 64 -5.93 3.78 0.49
C LEU A 64 -5.70 2.56 -0.42
N ILE A 65 -4.89 1.60 0.01
CA ILE A 65 -4.67 0.33 -0.71
C ILE A 65 -5.99 -0.43 -0.85
N LEU A 66 -6.73 -0.56 0.27
CA LEU A 66 -8.03 -1.22 0.25
C LEU A 66 -9.03 -0.48 -0.64
N GLN A 67 -9.09 0.85 -0.54
CA GLN A 67 -9.97 1.68 -1.36
C GLN A 67 -9.65 1.51 -2.86
N SER A 68 -8.37 1.52 -3.23
CA SER A 68 -7.91 1.29 -4.60
C SER A 68 -8.37 -0.08 -5.14
N TYR A 69 -8.25 -1.13 -4.33
CA TYR A 69 -8.74 -2.46 -4.68
C TYR A 69 -10.26 -2.48 -4.91
N LEU A 70 -11.02 -1.88 -3.98
CA LEU A 70 -12.48 -1.83 -4.04
C LEU A 70 -12.98 -1.04 -5.25
N ASP A 71 -12.35 0.10 -5.55
CA ASP A 71 -12.73 0.92 -6.70
C ASP A 71 -12.44 0.23 -8.03
N ARG A 72 -11.38 -0.59 -8.12
CA ARG A 72 -11.13 -1.42 -9.31
C ARG A 72 -12.13 -2.58 -9.45
N LYS A 73 -12.67 -3.08 -8.34
CA LYS A 73 -13.66 -4.19 -8.32
C LYS A 73 -15.10 -3.72 -8.50
N ARG A 74 -15.37 -2.42 -8.39
CA ARG A 74 -16.68 -1.84 -8.68
C ARG A 74 -16.95 -1.89 -10.20
N PRO A 75 -18.15 -2.32 -10.62
CA PRO A 75 -18.56 -2.33 -12.03
C PRO A 75 -18.79 -0.92 -12.59
#